data_AF-U6L3Z3-F1
#
_entry.id   AF-U6L3Z3-F1
#
_cell.length_a   1.000
_cell.length_b   1.000
_cell.length_c   1.000
_cell.angle_alpha   90.00
_cell.angle_beta   90.00
_cell.angle_gamma   90.00
#
_symmetry.space_group_name_H-M   'P 1'
#
loop_
_entity.id
_entity.type
_entity.pdbx_description
1 polymer ?
#
loop_
_entity_poly.entity_id
_entity_poly.type
_entity_poly.pdbx_seq_one_letter_code
_entity_poly.pdbx_strand_id
1 'polypeptide(L)'
;MFQQTLCQQLEQQGAGALESAAAAAAAAAAAPAAAADDEEARVIQQLEACRSYEECKQLFAAALLRAAATPRIVAAAALRLAIWGSREFKEQQQQQQQHQMLQKPDKANSANAARTEIPFMQYQFDERFMDFKQRMRLALQRLLQELQQQQQSSAAAVCCAADGLAAAALSRVCSMEEVRVLAFPLRGALQTLNPKPLIRVLHNYTKCMQRDADAKGGINITAEDRDFTEKLLQELLRCSEGFAQTLNPRRETLKTLNPRDITLLLKACDRLSLQNPNLMQQIGQRALAQQNSFSVEDWASVIAVFSRMGFPLRGDCSKQKRPQQGRDWSRPPPPKKPVPISQC
;
A
#
# COMPACT_ATOMS: atom_id res chain seq x y z
N MET A 1 -29.89 36.04 -62.10
CA MET A 1 -28.70 35.26 -61.70
C MET A 1 -27.95 35.86 -60.50
N PHE A 2 -27.86 37.19 -60.33
CA PHE A 2 -27.12 37.80 -59.21
C PHE A 2 -27.69 37.54 -57.80
N GLN A 3 -28.99 37.23 -57.67
CA GLN A 3 -29.62 37.00 -56.36
C GLN A 3 -29.37 35.59 -55.79
N GLN A 4 -29.14 34.59 -56.65
CA GLN A 4 -28.86 33.21 -56.20
C GLN A 4 -27.42 33.04 -55.68
N THR A 5 -26.47 33.81 -56.22
CA THR A 5 -25.07 33.73 -55.82
C THR A 5 -24.81 34.33 -54.43
N LEU A 6 -25.61 35.33 -54.03
CA LEU A 6 -25.45 36.03 -52.76
C LEU A 6 -26.02 35.23 -51.58
N CYS A 7 -27.11 34.47 -51.79
CA CYS A 7 -27.62 33.53 -50.77
C CYS A 7 -26.65 32.36 -50.52
N GLN A 8 -26.00 31.81 -51.55
CA GLN A 8 -25.02 30.74 -51.38
C GLN A 8 -23.74 31.18 -50.65
N GLN A 9 -23.30 32.44 -50.83
CA GLN A 9 -22.15 32.96 -50.08
C GLN A 9 -22.45 33.20 -48.60
N LEU A 10 -23.69 33.60 -48.25
CA LEU A 10 -24.08 33.79 -46.85
C LEU A 10 -24.25 32.46 -46.10
N GLU A 11 -24.71 31.39 -46.76
CA GLU A 11 -24.81 30.06 -46.16
C GLU A 11 -23.43 29.41 -45.91
N GLN A 12 -22.47 29.61 -46.81
CA GLN A 12 -21.09 29.10 -46.62
C GLN A 12 -20.30 29.87 -45.55
N GLN A 13 -20.57 31.16 -45.36
CA GLN A 13 -19.94 31.94 -44.29
C GLN A 13 -20.58 31.71 -42.91
N GLY A 14 -21.88 31.41 -42.86
CA GLY A 14 -22.60 31.14 -41.61
C GLY A 14 -22.25 29.80 -40.95
N ALA A 15 -22.03 28.74 -41.75
CA ALA A 15 -21.71 27.41 -41.23
C ALA A 15 -20.28 27.31 -40.64
N GLY A 16 -19.28 27.89 -41.32
CA GLY A 16 -17.89 27.88 -40.84
C GLY A 16 -17.62 28.78 -39.63
N ALA A 17 -18.38 29.87 -39.47
CA ALA A 17 -18.27 30.78 -38.32
C ALA A 17 -18.79 30.14 -37.03
N LEU A 18 -19.84 29.32 -37.10
CA LEU A 18 -20.41 28.61 -35.93
C LEU A 18 -19.53 27.42 -35.49
N GLU A 19 -18.97 26.66 -36.42
CA GLU A 19 -18.04 25.55 -36.08
C GLU A 19 -16.70 26.08 -35.53
N SER A 20 -16.18 27.18 -36.08
CA SER A 20 -14.96 27.81 -35.56
C SER A 20 -15.18 28.50 -34.20
N ALA A 21 -16.36 29.07 -33.95
CA ALA A 21 -16.73 29.62 -32.64
C ALA A 21 -16.95 28.52 -31.59
N ALA A 22 -17.53 27.37 -31.97
CA ALA A 22 -17.67 26.22 -31.08
C ALA A 22 -16.33 25.55 -30.77
N ALA A 23 -15.42 25.45 -31.75
CA ALA A 23 -14.07 24.97 -31.55
C ALA A 23 -13.21 25.94 -30.72
N ALA A 24 -13.36 27.25 -30.92
CA ALA A 24 -12.68 28.28 -30.13
C ALA A 24 -13.24 28.36 -28.70
N ALA A 25 -14.55 28.19 -28.50
CA ALA A 25 -15.16 28.11 -27.18
C ALA A 25 -14.78 26.82 -26.44
N ALA A 26 -14.69 25.68 -27.15
CA ALA A 26 -14.19 24.42 -26.60
C ALA A 26 -12.69 24.51 -26.27
N ALA A 27 -11.88 25.18 -27.10
CA ALA A 27 -10.46 25.43 -26.84
C ALA A 27 -10.26 26.42 -25.67
N ALA A 28 -11.09 27.46 -25.57
CA ALA A 28 -11.07 28.42 -24.47
C ALA A 28 -11.59 27.83 -23.14
N ALA A 29 -12.50 26.85 -23.20
CA ALA A 29 -12.94 26.07 -22.03
C ALA A 29 -11.94 24.98 -21.63
N ALA A 30 -11.19 24.42 -22.59
CA ALA A 30 -10.15 23.42 -22.34
C ALA A 30 -8.82 24.03 -21.86
N ALA A 31 -8.50 25.28 -22.24
CA ALA A 31 -7.29 25.98 -21.80
C ALA A 31 -7.13 26.10 -20.27
N PRO A 32 -8.15 26.49 -19.48
CA PRO A 32 -8.03 26.54 -18.02
C PRO A 32 -7.97 25.15 -17.38
N ALA A 33 -8.59 24.12 -17.97
CA ALA A 33 -8.48 22.74 -17.50
C ALA A 33 -7.08 22.16 -17.74
N ALA A 34 -6.51 22.39 -18.94
CA ALA A 34 -5.15 21.98 -19.26
C ALA A 34 -4.09 22.71 -18.40
N ALA A 35 -4.29 24.00 -18.13
CA ALA A 35 -3.42 24.78 -17.24
C ALA A 35 -3.47 24.28 -15.78
N ALA A 36 -4.65 23.84 -15.31
CA ALA A 36 -4.82 23.24 -13.98
C ALA A 36 -4.16 21.85 -13.89
N ASP A 37 -4.27 21.03 -14.94
CA ASP A 37 -3.60 19.72 -15.02
C ASP A 37 -2.07 19.86 -15.06
N ASP A 38 -1.56 20.86 -15.79
CA ASP A 38 -0.13 21.19 -15.84
C ASP A 38 0.40 21.72 -14.50
N GLU A 39 -0.39 22.52 -13.79
CA GLU A 39 -0.06 22.97 -12.44
C GLU A 39 -0.03 21.80 -11.45
N GLU A 40 -1.04 20.92 -11.48
CA GLU A 40 -1.07 19.70 -10.67
C GLU A 40 0.17 18.83 -10.90
N ALA A 41 0.50 18.56 -12.16
CA ALA A 41 1.66 17.75 -12.53
C ALA A 41 2.97 18.37 -12.02
N ARG A 42 3.13 19.71 -12.15
CA ARG A 42 4.31 20.43 -11.65
C ARG A 42 4.41 20.35 -10.13
N VAL A 43 3.31 20.50 -9.40
CA VAL A 43 3.30 20.42 -7.94
C VAL A 43 3.63 19.02 -7.45
N ILE A 44 3.07 17.99 -8.09
CA ILE A 44 3.41 16.60 -7.79
C ILE A 44 4.90 16.38 -8.04
N GLN A 45 5.44 16.80 -9.18
CA GLN A 45 6.86 16.65 -9.49
C GLN A 45 7.78 17.34 -8.47
N GLN A 46 7.41 18.53 -7.97
CA GLN A 46 8.12 19.21 -6.88
C GLN A 46 8.11 18.39 -5.60
N LEU A 47 6.96 17.81 -5.22
CA LEU A 47 6.83 16.93 -4.06
C LEU A 47 7.67 15.64 -4.23
N GLU A 48 7.81 15.13 -5.46
CA GLU A 48 8.63 13.96 -5.75
C GLU A 48 10.14 14.24 -5.69
N ALA A 49 10.55 15.45 -6.06
CA ALA A 49 11.95 15.88 -6.07
C ALA A 49 12.49 16.25 -4.69
N CYS A 50 11.61 16.42 -3.70
CA CYS A 50 11.95 16.78 -2.33
C CYS A 50 12.98 15.84 -1.68
N ARG A 51 14.02 16.40 -1.06
CA ARG A 51 15.17 15.65 -0.52
C ARG A 51 15.27 15.63 1.00
N SER A 52 14.45 16.42 1.69
CA SER A 52 14.45 16.49 3.16
C SER A 52 13.04 16.53 3.73
N TYR A 53 12.89 16.21 5.02
CA TYR A 53 11.60 16.30 5.70
C TYR A 53 11.12 17.75 5.84
N GLU A 54 12.00 18.69 6.19
CA GLU A 54 11.63 20.10 6.36
C GLU A 54 11.17 20.74 5.04
N GLU A 55 11.86 20.45 3.94
CA GLU A 55 11.41 20.84 2.59
C GLU A 55 10.04 20.22 2.27
N CYS A 56 9.85 18.93 2.59
CA CYS A 56 8.59 18.23 2.36
C CYS A 56 7.45 18.85 3.18
N LYS A 57 7.74 19.26 4.41
CA LYS A 57 6.79 19.90 5.34
C LYS A 57 6.37 21.28 4.84
N GLN A 58 7.30 22.06 4.29
CA GLN A 58 6.99 23.36 3.68
C GLN A 58 6.16 23.19 2.41
N LEU A 59 6.56 22.28 1.52
CA LEU A 59 5.82 21.98 0.28
C LEU A 59 4.41 21.44 0.58
N PHE A 60 4.28 20.59 1.60
CA PHE A 60 2.99 20.08 2.05
C PHE A 60 2.07 21.20 2.57
N ALA A 61 2.59 22.10 3.41
CA ALA A 61 1.82 23.24 3.91
C ALA A 61 1.38 24.16 2.75
N ALA A 62 2.28 24.43 1.81
CA ALA A 62 1.97 25.20 0.61
C ALA A 62 0.91 24.49 -0.26
N ALA A 63 1.00 23.17 -0.43
CA ALA A 63 0.04 22.38 -1.19
C ALA A 63 -1.36 22.40 -0.56
N LEU A 64 -1.48 22.32 0.77
CA LEU A 64 -2.77 22.39 1.46
C LEU A 64 -3.43 23.77 1.41
N LEU A 65 -2.64 24.84 1.42
CA LEU A 65 -3.12 26.22 1.40
C LEU A 65 -3.50 26.72 -0.01
N ARG A 66 -3.16 25.98 -1.06
CA ARG A 66 -3.51 26.36 -2.43
C ARG A 66 -5.03 26.27 -2.66
N ALA A 67 -5.57 27.31 -3.30
CA ALA A 67 -6.98 27.39 -3.67
C ALA A 67 -7.41 26.29 -4.67
N ALA A 68 -6.47 25.78 -5.48
CA ALA A 68 -6.66 24.70 -6.44
C ALA A 68 -6.16 23.33 -5.93
N ALA A 69 -6.05 23.13 -4.61
CA ALA A 69 -5.56 21.86 -4.07
C ALA A 69 -6.54 20.73 -4.41
N THR A 70 -6.20 19.95 -5.44
CA THR A 70 -6.95 18.77 -5.85
C THR A 70 -6.72 17.62 -4.86
N PRO A 71 -7.66 16.67 -4.73
CA PRO A 71 -7.48 15.48 -3.89
C PRO A 71 -6.19 14.72 -4.19
N ARG A 72 -5.73 14.80 -5.45
CA ARG A 72 -4.51 14.16 -5.92
C ARG A 72 -3.25 14.82 -5.41
N ILE A 73 -3.20 16.16 -5.43
CA ILE A 73 -2.11 16.92 -4.81
C ILE A 73 -2.06 16.62 -3.29
N VAL A 74 -3.22 16.61 -2.63
CA VAL A 74 -3.30 16.32 -1.18
C VAL A 74 -2.82 14.89 -0.87
N ALA A 75 -3.27 13.90 -1.63
CA ALA A 75 -2.84 12.51 -1.46
C ALA A 75 -1.34 12.32 -1.72
N ALA A 76 -0.80 12.91 -2.78
CA ALA A 76 0.63 12.86 -3.10
C ALA A 76 1.48 13.56 -2.02
N ALA A 77 1.05 14.73 -1.55
CA ALA A 77 1.72 15.47 -0.48
C ALA A 77 1.70 14.69 0.84
N ALA A 78 0.54 14.11 1.20
CA ALA A 78 0.40 13.27 2.38
C ALA A 78 1.29 12.03 2.31
N LEU A 79 1.36 11.36 1.15
CA LEU A 79 2.24 10.22 0.96
C LEU A 79 3.72 10.60 1.10
N ARG A 80 4.15 11.69 0.48
CA ARG A 80 5.55 12.16 0.55
C ARG A 80 5.93 12.56 1.97
N LEU A 81 5.06 13.29 2.67
CA LEU A 81 5.25 13.63 4.08
C LEU A 81 5.33 12.37 4.94
N ALA A 82 4.47 11.37 4.70
CA ALA A 82 4.49 10.12 5.44
C ALA A 82 5.77 9.30 5.19
N ILE A 83 6.29 9.29 3.96
CA ILE A 83 7.56 8.63 3.63
C ILE A 83 8.71 9.26 4.41
N TRP A 84 8.89 10.58 4.29
CA TRP A 84 9.98 11.29 4.96
C TRP A 84 9.85 11.29 6.47
N GLY A 85 8.66 11.59 7.00
CA GLY A 85 8.39 11.58 8.44
C GLY A 85 8.60 10.19 9.06
N SER A 86 8.24 9.11 8.35
CA SER A 86 8.49 7.75 8.85
C SER A 86 9.97 7.36 8.83
N ARG A 87 10.80 7.94 7.94
CA ARG A 87 12.25 7.72 7.90
C ARG A 87 12.94 8.45 9.03
N GLU A 88 12.69 9.76 9.16
CA GLU A 88 13.25 10.54 10.27
C GLU A 88 12.87 9.94 11.62
N PHE A 89 11.62 9.51 11.79
CA PHE A 89 11.19 8.89 13.04
C PHE A 89 11.96 7.59 13.34
N LYS A 90 12.24 6.76 12.33
CA LYS A 90 13.04 5.55 12.53
C LYS A 90 14.48 5.87 12.90
N GLU A 91 15.08 6.86 12.23
CA GLU A 91 16.44 7.31 12.54
C GLU A 91 16.52 7.87 13.97
N GLN A 92 15.54 8.68 14.37
CA GLN A 92 15.42 9.20 15.73
C GLN A 92 15.24 8.07 16.76
N GLN A 93 14.38 7.09 16.47
CA GLN A 93 14.19 5.93 17.36
C GLN A 93 15.48 5.11 17.49
N GLN A 94 16.23 4.93 16.40
CA GLN A 94 17.52 4.24 16.43
C GLN A 94 18.56 4.99 17.25
N GLN A 95 18.65 6.32 17.09
CA GLN A 95 19.53 7.17 17.90
C GLN A 95 19.17 7.07 19.38
N GLN A 96 17.88 7.13 19.71
CA GLN A 96 17.41 6.98 21.10
C GLN A 96 17.79 5.60 21.68
N GLN A 97 17.64 4.52 20.91
CA GLN A 97 18.05 3.18 21.35
C GLN A 97 19.57 3.08 21.57
N GLN A 98 20.38 3.67 20.68
CA GLN A 98 21.84 3.72 20.84
C GLN A 98 22.24 4.50 22.10
N HIS A 99 21.63 5.66 22.35
CA HIS A 99 21.87 6.42 23.57
C HIS A 99 21.44 5.66 24.83
N GLN A 100 20.30 4.97 24.81
CA GLN A 100 19.89 4.13 25.94
C GLN A 100 20.86 2.97 26.19
N MET A 101 21.48 2.39 25.14
CA MET A 101 22.52 1.39 25.32
C MET A 101 23.81 1.97 25.91
N LEU A 102 24.20 3.18 25.50
CA LEU A 102 25.37 3.88 26.04
C LEU A 102 25.15 4.38 27.49
N GLN A 103 23.91 4.71 27.85
CA GLN A 103 23.53 5.15 29.19
C GLN A 103 23.26 4.01 30.17
N LYS A 104 23.16 2.75 29.73
CA LYS A 104 23.06 1.61 30.66
C LYS A 104 24.41 1.52 31.39
N PRO A 105 24.49 1.88 32.69
CA PRO A 105 25.73 1.70 33.41
C PRO A 105 25.99 0.20 33.48
N ASP A 106 27.19 -0.21 33.07
CA ASP A 106 27.67 -1.55 33.36
C ASP A 106 27.60 -1.73 34.88
N LYS A 107 26.71 -2.62 35.32
CA LYS A 107 26.51 -2.97 36.74
C LYS A 107 27.76 -3.56 37.40
N ALA A 108 28.89 -3.60 36.71
CA ALA A 108 30.11 -4.25 37.16
C ALA A 108 31.23 -3.31 37.60
N ASN A 109 31.30 -2.03 37.21
CA ASN A 109 32.36 -1.12 37.68
C ASN A 109 32.10 0.34 37.26
N SER A 110 31.49 1.15 38.12
CA SER A 110 31.48 2.60 37.88
C SER A 110 31.37 3.38 39.20
N ALA A 111 32.47 3.43 39.94
CA ALA A 111 32.67 4.47 40.95
C ALA A 111 33.24 5.78 40.35
N ASN A 112 33.67 5.78 39.07
CA ASN A 112 34.37 6.94 38.46
C ASN A 112 33.98 7.24 36.99
N ALA A 113 32.83 6.78 36.48
CA ALA A 113 32.40 7.22 35.15
C ALA A 113 31.93 8.68 35.23
N ALA A 114 32.75 9.59 34.71
CA ALA A 114 32.37 10.96 34.43
C ALA A 114 31.04 10.93 33.68
N ARG A 115 29.97 11.40 34.33
CA ARG A 115 28.68 11.63 33.67
C ARG A 115 28.93 12.68 32.60
N THR A 116 29.14 12.25 31.37
CA THR A 116 28.87 13.10 30.21
C THR A 116 27.36 13.32 30.18
N GLU A 117 26.91 14.30 30.97
CA GLU A 117 25.58 14.91 30.87
C GLU A 117 25.50 15.65 29.54
N ILE A 118 25.46 14.91 28.44
CA ILE A 118 24.89 15.46 27.22
C ILE A 118 23.38 15.43 27.48
N PRO A 119 22.70 16.59 27.62
CA PRO A 119 21.27 16.62 27.83
C PRO A 119 20.63 16.02 26.59
N PHE A 120 20.21 14.75 26.68
CA PHE A 120 19.46 14.12 25.62
C PHE A 120 18.12 14.85 25.55
N MET A 121 17.90 15.59 24.46
CA MET A 121 16.71 16.41 24.19
C MET A 121 15.47 15.54 23.95
N GLN A 122 15.10 14.69 24.91
CA GLN A 122 13.96 13.79 24.83
C GLN A 122 12.65 14.55 24.51
N TYR A 123 12.54 15.79 25.01
CA TYR A 123 11.43 16.70 24.74
C TYR A 123 11.33 17.17 23.27
N GLN A 124 12.44 17.36 22.56
CA GLN A 124 12.38 17.84 21.15
C GLN A 124 11.89 16.75 20.18
N PHE A 125 12.09 15.47 20.53
CA PHE A 125 11.66 14.35 19.68
C PHE A 125 10.15 14.13 19.73
N ASP A 126 9.53 14.28 20.90
CA ASP A 126 8.09 14.10 21.07
C ASP A 126 7.27 15.20 20.36
N GLU A 127 7.74 16.46 20.39
CA GLU A 127 7.06 17.57 19.71
C GLU A 127 7.04 17.41 18.19
N ARG A 128 8.18 17.05 17.57
CA ARG A 128 8.27 16.84 16.11
C ARG A 128 7.39 15.68 15.66
N PHE A 129 7.30 14.63 16.45
CA PHE A 129 6.45 13.47 16.16
C PHE A 129 4.95 13.80 16.28
N MET A 130 4.57 14.59 17.28
CA MET A 130 3.19 15.04 17.44
C MET A 130 2.78 16.02 16.34
N ASP A 131 3.65 16.95 15.94
CA ASP A 131 3.45 17.85 14.80
C ASP A 131 3.28 17.04 13.49
N PHE A 132 4.14 16.05 13.24
CA PHE A 132 4.00 15.12 12.11
C PHE A 132 2.64 14.44 12.10
N LYS A 133 2.24 13.83 13.22
CA LYS A 133 0.95 13.11 13.33
C LYS A 133 -0.23 14.04 13.12
N GLN A 134 -0.19 15.24 13.69
CA GLN A 134 -1.26 16.23 13.56
C GLN A 134 -1.42 16.68 12.10
N ARG A 135 -0.31 16.99 11.41
CA ARG A 135 -0.33 17.35 9.99
C ARG A 135 -0.86 16.23 9.12
N MET A 136 -0.40 15.01 9.35
CA MET A 136 -0.89 13.83 8.63
C MET A 136 -2.39 13.62 8.84
N ARG A 137 -2.89 13.79 10.08
CA ARG A 137 -4.32 13.67 10.39
C ARG A 137 -5.13 14.71 9.63
N LEU A 138 -4.71 15.97 9.60
CA LEU A 138 -5.42 17.04 8.90
C LEU A 138 -5.50 16.79 7.38
N ALA A 139 -4.40 16.37 6.74
CA ALA A 139 -4.42 16.07 5.32
C ALA A 139 -5.28 14.84 4.99
N LEU A 140 -5.15 13.77 5.77
CA LEU A 140 -5.94 12.55 5.52
C LEU A 140 -7.42 12.79 5.79
N GLN A 141 -7.79 13.60 6.79
CA GLN A 141 -9.18 13.97 7.05
C GLN A 141 -9.78 14.76 5.89
N ARG A 142 -9.04 15.70 5.31
CA ARG A 142 -9.47 16.41 4.10
C ARG A 142 -9.68 15.47 2.92
N LEU A 143 -8.71 14.57 2.67
CA LEU A 143 -8.82 13.57 1.60
C LEU A 143 -10.01 12.64 1.79
N LEU A 144 -10.27 12.19 3.03
CA LEU A 144 -11.42 11.36 3.38
C LEU A 144 -12.74 12.06 3.09
N GLN A 145 -12.85 13.34 3.47
CA GLN A 145 -14.06 14.13 3.22
C GLN A 145 -14.31 14.31 1.71
N GLU A 146 -13.26 14.60 0.93
CA GLU A 146 -13.35 14.74 -0.52
C GLU A 146 -13.73 13.41 -1.20
N LEU A 147 -13.16 12.29 -0.78
CA LEU A 147 -13.50 10.96 -1.30
C LEU A 147 -14.91 10.50 -0.92
N GLN A 148 -15.42 10.89 0.25
CA GLN A 148 -16.81 10.60 0.64
C GLN A 148 -17.82 11.39 -0.21
N GLN A 149 -17.47 12.61 -0.60
CA GLN A 149 -18.31 13.44 -1.48
C GLN A 149 -18.28 12.96 -2.94
N GLN A 150 -17.14 12.43 -3.40
CA GLN A 150 -17.00 11.85 -4.73
C GLN A 150 -17.50 10.40 -4.78
N GLN A 151 -18.81 10.21 -5.02
CA GLN A 151 -19.41 8.87 -5.15
C GLN A 151 -19.00 8.09 -6.42
N GLN A 152 -18.23 8.68 -7.34
CA GLN A 152 -17.85 8.03 -8.61
C GLN A 152 -16.39 7.55 -8.61
N SER A 153 -16.20 6.28 -8.97
CA SER A 153 -14.89 5.64 -9.18
C SER A 153 -14.21 6.16 -10.45
N SER A 154 -13.62 7.36 -10.39
CA SER A 154 -12.75 7.86 -11.46
C SER A 154 -11.32 7.31 -11.31
N ALA A 155 -10.55 7.28 -12.40
CA ALA A 155 -9.14 6.86 -12.35
C ALA A 155 -8.31 7.73 -11.40
N ALA A 156 -8.60 9.03 -11.33
CA ALA A 156 -7.98 9.95 -10.39
C ALA A 156 -8.29 9.56 -8.92
N ALA A 157 -9.55 9.26 -8.61
CA ALA A 157 -9.96 8.84 -7.26
C ALA A 157 -9.25 7.55 -6.82
N VAL A 158 -8.99 6.61 -7.74
CA VAL A 158 -8.26 5.36 -7.46
C VAL A 158 -6.79 5.64 -7.10
N CYS A 159 -6.11 6.52 -7.83
CA CYS A 159 -4.75 6.94 -7.49
C CYS A 159 -4.69 7.63 -6.13
N CYS A 160 -5.58 8.60 -5.89
CA CYS A 160 -5.68 9.31 -4.62
C CYS A 160 -5.92 8.36 -3.44
N ALA A 161 -6.85 7.41 -3.61
CA ALA A 161 -7.16 6.39 -2.62
C ALA A 161 -5.97 5.49 -2.30
N ALA A 162 -5.22 5.06 -3.31
CA ALA A 162 -4.03 4.22 -3.12
C ALA A 162 -2.91 4.97 -2.38
N ASP A 163 -2.67 6.23 -2.73
CA ASP A 163 -1.65 7.08 -2.09
C ASP A 163 -2.08 7.47 -0.67
N GLY A 164 -3.35 7.80 -0.46
CA GLY A 164 -3.93 8.04 0.86
C GLY A 164 -3.82 6.82 1.78
N LEU A 165 -4.11 5.62 1.24
CA LEU A 165 -3.96 4.36 1.99
C LEU A 165 -2.49 4.09 2.36
N ALA A 166 -1.56 4.35 1.44
CA ALA A 166 -0.13 4.25 1.71
C ALA A 166 0.33 5.24 2.79
N ALA A 167 -0.15 6.48 2.72
CA ALA A 167 0.12 7.52 3.71
C ALA A 167 -0.44 7.14 5.09
N ALA A 168 -1.67 6.62 5.16
CA ALA A 168 -2.30 6.12 6.39
C ALA A 168 -1.48 4.97 7.00
N ALA A 169 -1.04 4.01 6.18
CA ALA A 169 -0.25 2.87 6.61
C ALA A 169 1.16 3.25 7.12
N LEU A 170 1.74 4.35 6.64
CA LEU A 170 3.05 4.85 7.05
C LEU A 170 2.97 5.72 8.32
N SER A 171 2.02 6.65 8.36
CA SER A 171 1.83 7.60 9.45
C SER A 171 1.17 7.00 10.70
N ARG A 172 0.40 5.91 10.52
CA ARG A 172 -0.35 5.23 11.59
C ARG A 172 -1.35 6.13 12.31
N VAL A 173 -1.86 7.20 11.67
CA VAL A 173 -2.78 8.16 12.31
C VAL A 173 -4.27 7.84 12.11
N CYS A 174 -4.64 7.10 11.05
CA CYS A 174 -6.05 6.91 10.67
C CYS A 174 -6.67 5.66 11.28
N SER A 175 -7.90 5.71 11.81
CA SER A 175 -8.62 4.52 12.31
C SER A 175 -8.90 3.50 11.19
N MET A 176 -9.23 2.25 11.53
CA MET A 176 -9.64 1.29 10.50
C MET A 176 -10.91 1.69 9.74
N GLU A 177 -11.82 2.45 10.35
CA GLU A 177 -13.00 2.98 9.66
C GLU A 177 -12.61 3.97 8.55
N GLU A 178 -11.70 4.88 8.84
CA GLU A 178 -11.14 5.82 7.87
C GLU A 178 -10.39 5.07 6.75
N VAL A 179 -9.65 4.01 7.10
CA VAL A 179 -8.95 3.16 6.11
C VAL A 179 -9.93 2.46 5.17
N ARG A 180 -11.12 2.05 5.64
CA ARG A 180 -12.17 1.47 4.79
C ARG A 180 -12.75 2.49 3.82
N VAL A 181 -12.91 3.75 4.25
CA VAL A 181 -13.31 4.85 3.37
C VAL A 181 -12.28 5.07 2.27
N LEU A 182 -10.98 5.06 2.59
CA LEU A 182 -9.90 5.14 1.59
C LEU A 182 -9.90 3.93 0.64
N ALA A 183 -10.26 2.74 1.11
CA ALA A 183 -10.29 1.54 0.30
C ALA A 183 -11.54 1.43 -0.60
N PHE A 184 -12.60 2.20 -0.34
CA PHE A 184 -13.87 2.09 -1.05
C PHE A 184 -13.74 2.36 -2.57
N PRO A 185 -13.10 3.46 -3.04
CA PRO A 185 -12.90 3.69 -4.48
C PRO A 185 -12.08 2.58 -5.16
N LEU A 186 -11.18 1.94 -4.41
CA LEU A 186 -10.35 0.86 -4.94
C LEU A 186 -11.16 -0.39 -5.26
N ARG A 187 -12.25 -0.66 -4.53
CA ARG A 187 -13.10 -1.86 -4.75
C ARG A 187 -13.61 -1.95 -6.19
N GLY A 188 -14.01 -0.82 -6.78
CA GLY A 188 -14.51 -0.76 -8.16
C GLY A 188 -13.42 -0.87 -9.23
N ALA A 189 -12.15 -0.66 -8.87
CA ALA A 189 -11.04 -0.57 -9.82
C ALA A 189 -10.04 -1.74 -9.74
N LEU A 190 -10.22 -2.71 -8.83
CA LEU A 190 -9.24 -3.79 -8.65
C LEU A 190 -8.92 -4.57 -9.94
N GLN A 191 -9.92 -4.73 -10.82
CA GLN A 191 -9.78 -5.45 -12.09
C GLN A 191 -8.91 -4.71 -13.12
N THR A 192 -8.81 -3.38 -13.02
CA THR A 192 -8.03 -2.56 -13.96
C THR A 192 -6.58 -2.41 -13.49
N LEU A 193 -6.30 -2.70 -12.22
CA LEU A 193 -4.97 -2.54 -11.63
C LEU A 193 -4.01 -3.68 -12.03
N ASN A 194 -2.76 -3.29 -12.29
CA ASN A 194 -1.64 -4.21 -12.45
C ASN A 194 -1.27 -4.89 -11.11
N PRO A 195 -0.55 -6.03 -11.13
CA PRO A 195 -0.23 -6.79 -9.93
C PRO A 195 0.60 -5.99 -8.91
N LYS A 196 1.50 -5.11 -9.34
CA LYS A 196 2.31 -4.27 -8.43
C LYS A 196 1.45 -3.31 -7.58
N PRO A 197 0.57 -2.47 -8.17
CA PRO A 197 -0.40 -1.69 -7.41
C PRO A 197 -1.27 -2.53 -6.47
N LEU A 198 -1.77 -3.68 -6.93
CA LEU A 198 -2.59 -4.58 -6.11
C LEU A 198 -1.83 -5.07 -4.86
N ILE A 199 -0.57 -5.47 -5.01
CA ILE A 199 0.29 -5.87 -3.89
C ILE A 199 0.51 -4.71 -2.92
N ARG A 200 0.73 -3.49 -3.42
CA ARG A 200 0.91 -2.30 -2.57
C ARG A 200 -0.35 -1.99 -1.77
N VAL A 201 -1.52 -2.02 -2.41
CA VAL A 201 -2.82 -1.83 -1.74
C VAL A 201 -3.01 -2.88 -0.66
N LEU A 202 -2.84 -4.17 -1.00
CA LEU A 202 -2.96 -5.27 -0.04
C LEU A 202 -1.97 -5.12 1.13
N HIS A 203 -0.71 -4.78 0.84
CA HIS A 203 0.31 -4.59 1.86
C HIS A 203 -0.02 -3.44 2.82
N ASN A 204 -0.46 -2.30 2.30
CA ASN A 204 -0.79 -1.13 3.11
C ASN A 204 -2.07 -1.37 3.92
N TYR A 205 -3.09 -1.98 3.31
CA TYR A 205 -4.33 -2.33 3.99
C TYR A 205 -4.08 -3.29 5.17
N THR A 206 -3.31 -4.35 4.95
CA THR A 206 -2.96 -5.31 6.02
C THR A 206 -2.09 -4.70 7.12
N LYS A 207 -1.25 -3.73 6.78
CA LYS A 207 -0.46 -2.98 7.76
C LYS A 207 -1.33 -2.08 8.65
N CYS A 208 -2.37 -1.46 8.10
CA CYS A 208 -3.36 -0.71 8.87
C CYS A 208 -4.12 -1.62 9.84
N MET A 209 -4.59 -2.79 9.37
CA MET A 209 -5.31 -3.75 10.22
C MET A 209 -4.47 -4.28 11.38
N GLN A 210 -3.18 -4.55 11.15
CA GLN A 210 -2.28 -5.01 12.20
C GLN A 210 -2.12 -3.99 13.34
N ARG A 211 -2.34 -2.69 13.08
CA ARG A 211 -2.22 -1.66 14.11
C ARG A 211 -3.37 -1.72 15.11
N ASP A 212 -4.57 -1.99 14.64
CA ASP A 212 -5.77 -2.08 15.49
C ASP A 212 -5.90 -3.49 16.11
N ALA A 213 -4.78 -4.21 16.23
CA ALA A 213 -4.72 -5.46 16.96
C ALA A 213 -4.91 -5.21 18.46
N ASP A 214 -5.76 -6.02 19.08
CA ASP A 214 -6.04 -5.95 20.51
C ASP A 214 -4.76 -6.19 21.33
N ALA A 215 -4.78 -5.82 22.61
CA ALA A 215 -3.67 -6.07 23.55
C ALA A 215 -3.27 -7.55 23.66
N LYS A 216 -4.14 -8.47 23.22
CA LYS A 216 -3.90 -9.93 23.15
C LYS A 216 -3.35 -10.40 21.79
N GLY A 217 -3.06 -9.47 20.87
CA GLY A 217 -2.54 -9.74 19.52
C GLY A 217 -3.58 -10.20 18.50
N GLY A 218 -4.89 -10.15 18.83
CA GLY A 218 -5.96 -10.47 17.90
C GLY A 218 -6.27 -9.29 16.97
N ILE A 219 -6.29 -9.52 15.66
CA ILE A 219 -6.72 -8.51 14.68
C ILE A 219 -8.22 -8.64 14.48
N ASN A 220 -8.98 -7.58 14.79
CA ASN A 220 -10.43 -7.55 14.57
C ASN A 220 -10.74 -7.36 13.08
N ILE A 221 -10.81 -8.47 12.34
CA ILE A 221 -11.13 -8.48 10.90
C ILE A 221 -12.65 -8.55 10.73
N THR A 222 -13.25 -7.51 10.14
CA THR A 222 -14.68 -7.52 9.82
C THR A 222 -14.97 -8.33 8.55
N ALA A 223 -16.25 -8.65 8.31
CA ALA A 223 -16.67 -9.32 7.07
C ALA A 223 -16.28 -8.51 5.83
N GLU A 224 -16.34 -7.18 5.89
CA GLU A 224 -15.94 -6.29 4.80
C GLU A 224 -14.44 -6.30 4.54
N ASP A 225 -13.62 -6.35 5.60
CA ASP A 225 -12.16 -6.43 5.48
C ASP A 225 -11.74 -7.75 4.83
N ARG A 226 -12.43 -8.83 5.21
CA ARG A 226 -12.24 -10.16 4.63
C ARG A 226 -12.64 -10.19 3.15
N ASP A 227 -13.82 -9.69 2.81
CA ASP A 227 -14.28 -9.62 1.41
C ASP A 227 -13.32 -8.80 0.54
N PHE A 228 -12.85 -7.65 1.04
CA PHE A 228 -11.90 -6.82 0.30
C PHE A 228 -10.55 -7.50 0.08
N THR A 229 -9.99 -8.13 1.12
CA THR A 229 -8.71 -8.86 1.00
C THR A 229 -8.83 -10.12 0.14
N GLU A 230 -9.94 -10.86 0.23
CA GLU A 230 -10.21 -12.00 -0.65
C GLU A 230 -10.33 -11.57 -2.12
N LYS A 231 -11.05 -10.47 -2.42
CA LYS A 231 -11.13 -9.89 -3.77
C LYS A 231 -9.76 -9.49 -4.33
N LEU A 232 -8.91 -8.86 -3.52
CA LEU A 232 -7.54 -8.53 -3.90
C LEU A 232 -6.71 -9.78 -4.25
N LEU A 233 -6.82 -10.85 -3.45
CA LEU A 233 -6.12 -12.11 -3.71
C LEU A 233 -6.66 -12.81 -4.98
N GLN A 234 -7.97 -12.77 -5.20
CA GLN A 234 -8.57 -13.31 -6.43
C GLN A 234 -8.10 -12.55 -7.66
N GLU A 235 -8.04 -11.21 -7.61
CA GLU A 235 -7.50 -10.40 -8.71
C GLU A 235 -6.02 -10.66 -8.96
N LEU A 236 -5.21 -10.80 -7.91
CA LEU A 236 -3.82 -11.21 -8.04
C LEU A 236 -3.67 -12.59 -8.68
N LEU A 237 -4.54 -13.53 -8.32
CA LEU A 237 -4.56 -14.86 -8.95
C LEU A 237 -5.01 -14.79 -10.42
N ARG A 238 -5.90 -13.86 -10.79
CA ARG A 238 -6.28 -13.61 -12.19
C ARG A 238 -5.13 -13.02 -13.02
N CYS A 239 -4.19 -12.31 -12.40
CA CYS A 239 -2.93 -11.89 -13.04
C CYS A 239 -1.95 -13.05 -13.29
N SER A 240 -2.31 -14.29 -12.95
CA SER A 240 -1.51 -15.46 -13.27
C SER A 240 -1.65 -15.90 -14.74
N GLU A 241 -0.64 -16.62 -15.21
CA GLU A 241 -0.46 -16.96 -16.63
C GLU A 241 -1.62 -17.77 -17.23
N GLY A 242 -2.39 -18.50 -16.41
CA GLY A 242 -3.53 -19.29 -16.87
C GLY A 242 -4.82 -18.48 -17.07
N PHE A 243 -4.90 -17.25 -16.56
CA PHE A 243 -6.13 -16.45 -16.53
C PHE A 243 -6.03 -15.10 -17.26
N ALA A 244 -4.83 -14.56 -17.46
CA ALA A 244 -4.62 -13.20 -17.95
C ALA A 244 -5.04 -12.94 -19.41
N GLN A 245 -5.43 -13.96 -20.17
CA GLN A 245 -5.71 -13.81 -21.61
C GLN A 245 -7.15 -13.41 -21.95
N THR A 246 -8.12 -13.52 -21.04
CA THR A 246 -9.54 -13.37 -21.42
C THR A 246 -10.13 -11.97 -21.21
N LEU A 247 -9.54 -11.09 -20.38
CA LEU A 247 -10.16 -9.81 -20.01
C LEU A 247 -9.35 -8.56 -20.35
N ASN A 248 -8.01 -8.63 -20.43
CA ASN A 248 -7.21 -7.48 -20.85
C ASN A 248 -5.80 -7.92 -21.32
N PRO A 249 -5.53 -7.98 -22.64
CA PRO A 249 -4.26 -8.50 -23.18
C PRO A 249 -3.04 -7.62 -22.85
N ARG A 250 -3.25 -6.41 -22.31
CA ARG A 250 -2.18 -5.49 -21.89
C ARG A 250 -1.84 -5.57 -20.40
N ARG A 251 -2.57 -6.38 -19.61
CA ARG A 251 -2.35 -6.47 -18.15
C ARG A 251 -1.06 -7.23 -17.86
N GLU A 252 -0.22 -6.67 -17.00
CA GLU A 252 1.00 -7.34 -16.56
C GLU A 252 0.68 -8.63 -15.80
N THR A 253 1.54 -9.64 -15.94
CA THR A 253 1.41 -10.92 -15.25
C THR A 253 2.27 -10.97 -13.99
N LEU A 254 2.03 -11.95 -13.12
CA LEU A 254 2.86 -12.18 -11.91
C LEU A 254 4.36 -12.42 -12.23
N LYS A 255 4.73 -12.71 -13.49
CA LYS A 255 6.13 -12.78 -13.92
C LYS A 255 6.85 -11.43 -13.82
N THR A 256 6.18 -10.29 -13.95
CA THR A 256 6.83 -8.97 -13.92
C THR A 256 7.22 -8.52 -12.52
N LEU A 257 6.87 -9.29 -11.48
CA LEU A 257 7.18 -9.00 -10.10
C LEU A 257 8.68 -9.14 -9.84
N ASN A 258 9.21 -8.14 -9.14
CA ASN A 258 10.58 -8.17 -8.63
C ASN A 258 10.61 -8.84 -7.24
N PRO A 259 11.80 -9.19 -6.74
CA PRO A 259 11.96 -9.79 -5.41
C PRO A 259 11.31 -8.99 -4.27
N ARG A 260 11.37 -7.66 -4.35
CA ARG A 260 10.79 -6.76 -3.34
C ARG A 260 9.27 -6.82 -3.31
N ASP A 261 8.62 -6.87 -4.47
CA ASP A 261 7.18 -6.97 -4.62
C ASP A 261 6.68 -8.32 -4.09
N ILE A 262 7.41 -9.41 -4.38
CA ILE A 262 7.14 -10.75 -3.82
C ILE A 262 7.20 -10.72 -2.29
N THR A 263 8.26 -10.14 -1.73
CA THR A 263 8.39 -10.01 -0.27
C THR A 263 7.28 -9.16 0.34
N LEU A 264 6.86 -8.09 -0.31
CA LEU A 264 5.74 -7.26 0.16
C LEU A 264 4.42 -8.03 0.18
N LEU A 265 4.14 -8.82 -0.85
CA LEU A 265 2.97 -9.69 -0.92
C LEU A 265 3.00 -10.74 0.20
N LEU A 266 4.12 -11.44 0.37
CA LEU A 266 4.26 -12.47 1.41
C LEU A 266 4.14 -11.90 2.81
N LYS A 267 4.71 -10.72 3.08
CA LYS A 267 4.51 -10.00 4.34
C LYS A 267 3.05 -9.63 4.57
N ALA A 268 2.31 -9.27 3.52
CA ALA A 268 0.88 -8.98 3.63
C ALA A 268 0.07 -10.24 3.95
N CYS A 269 0.35 -11.36 3.27
CA CYS A 269 -0.28 -12.64 3.54
C CYS A 269 0.03 -13.14 4.97
N ASP A 270 1.26 -12.97 5.43
CA ASP A 270 1.71 -13.41 6.75
C ASP A 270 1.01 -12.67 7.90
N ARG A 271 0.86 -11.34 7.79
CA ARG A 271 0.20 -10.51 8.82
C ARG A 271 -1.21 -10.98 9.18
N LEU A 272 -1.97 -11.37 8.16
CA LEU A 272 -3.36 -11.77 8.31
C LEU A 272 -3.57 -13.28 8.17
N SER A 273 -2.49 -14.07 8.07
CA SER A 273 -2.55 -15.50 7.77
C SER A 273 -3.42 -15.81 6.54
N LEU A 274 -3.37 -14.96 5.52
CA LEU A 274 -4.12 -15.14 4.27
C LEU A 274 -3.53 -16.30 3.49
N GLN A 275 -4.31 -17.37 3.36
CA GLN A 275 -3.88 -18.59 2.67
C GLN A 275 -4.71 -18.78 1.41
N ASN A 276 -4.10 -18.47 0.26
CA ASN A 276 -4.60 -18.91 -1.04
C ASN A 276 -3.58 -19.91 -1.63
N PRO A 277 -3.86 -21.22 -1.61
CA PRO A 277 -2.88 -22.23 -2.02
C PRO A 277 -2.37 -22.05 -3.45
N ASN A 278 -3.23 -21.67 -4.38
CA ASN A 278 -2.88 -21.49 -5.78
C ASN A 278 -1.95 -20.27 -5.96
N LEU A 279 -2.26 -19.16 -5.30
CA LEU A 279 -1.40 -17.97 -5.34
C LEU A 279 -0.04 -18.25 -4.68
N MET A 280 -0.04 -18.89 -3.51
CA MET A 280 1.19 -19.25 -2.79
C MET A 280 2.08 -20.19 -3.60
N GLN A 281 1.49 -21.13 -4.33
CA GLN A 281 2.22 -22.04 -5.21
C GLN A 281 2.96 -21.26 -6.32
N GLN A 282 2.26 -20.40 -7.05
CA GLN A 282 2.83 -19.62 -8.14
C GLN A 282 3.88 -18.61 -7.65
N ILE A 283 3.61 -17.93 -6.54
CA ILE A 283 4.57 -17.00 -5.93
C ILE A 283 5.80 -17.75 -5.42
N GLY A 284 5.64 -18.96 -4.87
CA GLY A 284 6.74 -19.81 -4.43
C GLY A 284 7.65 -20.22 -5.58
N GLN A 285 7.06 -20.69 -6.69
CA GLN A 285 7.79 -21.01 -7.92
C GLN A 285 8.53 -19.78 -8.47
N ARG A 286 7.89 -18.61 -8.46
CA ARG A 286 8.52 -17.37 -8.90
C ARG A 286 9.68 -16.95 -8.00
N ALA A 287 9.52 -17.06 -6.69
CA ALA A 287 10.55 -16.75 -5.71
C ALA A 287 11.76 -17.66 -5.87
N LEU A 288 11.56 -18.97 -6.08
CA LEU A 288 12.63 -19.92 -6.38
C LEU A 288 13.35 -19.59 -7.69
N ALA A 289 12.62 -19.27 -8.75
CA ALA A 289 13.22 -18.88 -10.03
C ALA A 289 14.06 -17.59 -9.94
N GLN A 290 13.76 -16.72 -8.97
CA GLN A 290 14.47 -15.46 -8.72
C GLN A 290 15.38 -15.51 -7.49
N GLN A 291 15.65 -16.68 -6.90
CA GLN A 291 16.32 -16.80 -5.60
C GLN A 291 17.61 -15.96 -5.51
N ASN A 292 18.44 -16.01 -6.55
CA ASN A 292 19.72 -15.28 -6.60
C ASN A 292 19.59 -13.76 -6.72
N SER A 293 18.37 -13.26 -7.01
CA SER A 293 18.06 -11.83 -7.10
C SER A 293 17.54 -11.24 -5.79
N PHE A 294 17.28 -12.05 -4.77
CA PHE A 294 16.84 -11.57 -3.46
C PHE A 294 18.03 -11.06 -2.64
N SER A 295 17.78 -10.01 -1.84
CA SER A 295 18.65 -9.70 -0.71
C SER A 295 18.55 -10.82 0.34
N VAL A 296 19.57 -10.96 1.18
CA VAL A 296 19.58 -11.97 2.25
C VAL A 296 18.37 -11.79 3.18
N GLU A 297 18.03 -10.56 3.53
CA GLU A 297 16.89 -10.22 4.39
C GLU A 297 15.53 -10.55 3.74
N ASP A 298 15.39 -10.25 2.46
CA ASP A 298 14.15 -10.54 1.73
C ASP A 298 13.98 -12.04 1.54
N TRP A 299 15.04 -12.77 1.20
CA TRP A 299 14.98 -14.23 1.08
C TRP A 299 14.67 -14.92 2.41
N ALA A 300 15.27 -14.47 3.51
CA ALA A 300 14.94 -14.95 4.86
C ALA A 300 13.46 -14.73 5.19
N SER A 301 12.90 -13.57 4.80
CA SER A 301 11.47 -13.28 4.95
C SER A 301 10.61 -14.27 4.14
N VAL A 302 10.98 -14.54 2.89
CA VAL A 302 10.28 -15.52 2.04
C VAL A 302 10.26 -16.90 2.70
N ILE A 303 11.42 -17.40 3.14
CA ILE A 303 11.53 -18.70 3.83
C ILE A 303 10.65 -18.74 5.07
N ALA A 304 10.69 -17.69 5.91
CA ALA A 304 9.93 -17.63 7.14
C ALA A 304 8.42 -17.73 6.90
N VAL A 305 7.89 -17.00 5.91
CA VAL A 305 6.47 -17.00 5.58
C VAL A 305 6.02 -18.37 5.07
N PHE A 306 6.74 -18.95 4.11
CA PHE A 306 6.39 -20.27 3.56
C PHE A 306 6.46 -21.38 4.61
N SER A 307 7.47 -21.34 5.48
CA SER A 307 7.62 -22.28 6.60
C SER A 307 6.44 -22.18 7.57
N ARG A 308 6.03 -20.96 7.93
CA ARG A 308 4.90 -20.72 8.83
C ARG A 308 3.57 -21.16 8.23
N MET A 309 3.35 -20.91 6.94
CA MET A 309 2.12 -21.28 6.24
C MET A 309 2.08 -22.76 5.83
N GLY A 310 3.18 -23.50 5.97
CA GLY A 310 3.26 -24.93 5.64
C GLY A 310 3.34 -25.21 4.14
N PHE A 311 3.88 -24.28 3.36
CA PHE A 311 4.16 -24.46 1.94
C PHE A 311 5.67 -24.74 1.78
N PRO A 312 6.08 -25.92 1.31
CA PRO A 312 7.49 -26.20 1.09
C PRO A 312 8.00 -25.39 -0.12
N LEU A 313 9.04 -24.59 0.06
CA LEU A 313 9.74 -23.88 -1.03
C LEU A 313 10.67 -24.84 -1.78
N ARG A 314 10.09 -25.83 -2.45
CA ARG A 314 10.80 -26.81 -3.29
C ARG A 314 9.81 -27.49 -4.24
N GLY A 315 10.31 -28.00 -5.36
CA GLY A 315 9.48 -28.62 -6.40
C GLY A 315 8.35 -27.68 -6.82
N ASP A 316 7.13 -28.20 -6.85
CA ASP A 316 5.97 -27.44 -7.32
C ASP A 316 5.43 -26.41 -6.31
N CYS A 317 5.98 -26.30 -5.10
CA CYS A 317 5.50 -25.43 -4.02
C CYS A 317 4.04 -25.70 -3.58
N SER A 318 3.56 -26.93 -3.75
CA SER A 318 2.20 -27.32 -3.35
C SER A 318 2.07 -27.48 -1.84
N LYS A 319 0.93 -27.04 -1.27
CA LYS A 319 0.67 -27.17 0.17
C LYS A 319 0.71 -28.64 0.56
N GLN A 320 1.63 -29.03 1.44
CA GLN A 320 1.61 -30.37 1.98
C GLN A 320 0.42 -30.48 2.93
N LYS A 321 -0.50 -31.41 2.65
CA LYS A 321 -1.48 -31.83 3.65
C LYS A 321 -0.68 -32.36 4.82
N ARG A 322 -0.58 -31.60 5.91
CA ARG A 322 -0.12 -32.18 7.18
C ARG A 322 -1.08 -33.33 7.45
N PRO A 323 -0.59 -34.58 7.59
CA PRO A 323 -1.46 -35.64 8.08
C PRO A 323 -2.05 -35.11 9.39
N GLN A 324 -3.38 -35.12 9.52
CA GLN A 324 -4.00 -34.94 10.82
C GLN A 324 -3.49 -36.13 11.65
N GLN A 325 -2.38 -35.94 12.36
CA GLN A 325 -2.09 -36.78 13.49
C GLN A 325 -3.27 -36.54 14.43
N GLY A 326 -4.20 -37.50 14.45
CA GLY A 326 -5.15 -37.60 15.54
C GLY A 326 -4.36 -37.42 16.82
N ARG A 327 -4.85 -36.57 17.73
CA ARG A 327 -4.21 -36.33 19.03
C ARG A 327 -3.80 -37.68 19.60
N ASP A 328 -2.65 -37.80 20.26
CA ASP A 328 -2.19 -39.12 20.74
C ASP A 328 -3.24 -39.85 21.61
N TRP A 329 -4.14 -39.11 22.26
CA TRP A 329 -5.29 -39.61 23.00
C TRP A 329 -6.45 -40.23 22.17
N SER A 330 -6.47 -39.98 20.86
CA SER A 330 -7.40 -40.59 19.90
C SER A 330 -6.91 -41.93 19.37
N ARG A 331 -5.66 -42.30 19.67
CA ARG A 331 -5.15 -43.65 19.42
C ARG A 331 -5.56 -44.52 20.61
N PRO A 332 -6.12 -45.71 20.38
CA PRO A 332 -6.37 -46.64 21.47
C PRO A 332 -5.04 -46.89 22.20
N PRO A 333 -5.04 -46.95 23.55
CA PRO A 333 -3.83 -47.24 24.30
C PRO A 333 -3.23 -48.56 23.80
N PRO A 334 -1.89 -48.67 23.71
CA PRO A 334 -1.26 -49.91 23.27
C PRO A 334 -1.75 -51.07 24.16
N PRO A 335 -2.02 -52.25 23.59
CA PRO A 335 -2.53 -53.38 24.34
C PRO A 335 -1.56 -53.71 25.48
N LYS A 336 -2.09 -53.74 26.71
CA LYS A 336 -1.31 -53.95 27.95
C LYS A 336 -0.69 -55.35 28.07
N LYS A 337 -0.96 -56.25 27.12
CA LYS A 337 -0.43 -57.62 27.13
C LYS A 337 0.01 -57.99 25.70
N PRO A 338 1.19 -58.61 25.53
CA PRO A 338 1.55 -59.20 24.24
C PRO A 338 0.50 -60.26 23.87
N VAL A 339 0.07 -60.24 22.60
CA VAL A 339 -0.76 -61.31 22.05
C VAL A 339 0.11 -62.58 22.07
N PRO A 340 -0.34 -63.68 22.69
CA PRO A 340 0.40 -64.93 22.65
C PRO A 340 0.61 -65.35 21.20
N ILE A 341 1.83 -65.79 20.85
CA ILE A 341 2.19 -66.27 19.51
C ILE A 341 1.24 -67.39 19.03
N SER A 342 0.55 -68.07 19.95
CA SER A 342 -0.48 -69.06 19.64
C SER A 342 -1.79 -68.49 19.04
N GLN A 343 -1.91 -67.17 18.89
CA GLN A 343 -3.06 -66.50 18.27
C GLN A 343 -2.67 -65.58 17.09
N CYS A 344 -1.42 -65.63 16.64
CA CYS A 344 -0.97 -64.93 15.43
C CYS A 344 -1.11 -65.82 14.18
#